data_AF-A0A1G7Z6G7-F1
#
_entry.id   AF-A0A1G7Z6G7-F1
#
_cell.length_a   1.000
_cell.length_b   1.000
_cell.length_c   1.000
_cell.angle_alpha   90.00
_cell.angle_beta   90.00
_cell.angle_gamma   90.00
#
_symmetry.space_group_name_H-M   'P 1'
#
loop_
_entity.id
_entity.type
_entity.pdbx_description
1 polymer ?
#
loop_
_entity_poly.entity_id
_entity_poly.type
_entity_poly.pdbx_seq_one_letter_code
_entity_poly.pdbx_strand_id
1 'polypeptide(L)' 'MNKDTSNLVLKKVKMASDNLCEAIEVVRNDGDEEELKKISKKVAVVLSGIYHEIIKPIIVEYPELDNINKKK' A
#
# COMPACT_ATOMS: atom_id res chain seq x y z
N MET A 1 -1.10 20.62 6.71
CA MET A 1 -1.34 20.12 5.33
C MET A 1 -2.80 20.36 4.96
N ASN A 2 -3.15 20.75 3.73
CA ASN A 2 -4.55 20.88 3.31
C ASN A 2 -5.21 19.47 3.24
N LYS A 3 -6.43 19.32 3.76
CA LYS A 3 -7.24 18.09 3.73
C LYS A 3 -7.35 17.44 2.35
N ASP A 4 -7.40 18.24 1.29
CA ASP A 4 -7.40 17.78 -0.11
C ASP A 4 -6.08 17.11 -0.51
N THR A 5 -4.96 17.62 0.02
CA THR A 5 -3.63 17.04 -0.19
C THR A 5 -3.50 15.69 0.51
N SER A 6 -3.98 15.57 1.75
CA SER A 6 -3.99 14.29 2.48
C SER A 6 -4.86 13.23 1.78
N ASN A 7 -6.04 13.63 1.31
CA ASN A 7 -6.95 12.75 0.55
C ASN A 7 -6.33 12.29 -0.78
N LEU A 8 -5.62 13.18 -1.47
CA LEU A 8 -4.93 12.83 -2.72
C LEU A 8 -3.78 11.84 -2.47
N VAL A 9 -3.00 12.05 -1.41
CA VAL A 9 -1.90 11.14 -1.03
C VAL A 9 -2.43 9.75 -0.71
N LEU A 10 -3.47 9.64 0.13
CA LEU A 10 -4.08 8.35 0.47
C LEU A 10 -4.64 7.63 -0.76
N LYS A 11 -5.31 8.36 -1.65
CA LYS A 11 -5.83 7.78 -2.91
C LYS A 11 -4.69 7.25 -3.78
N LYS A 12 -3.60 8.00 -3.91
CA LYS A 12 -2.42 7.56 -4.70
C LYS A 12 -1.73 6.35 -4.09
N VAL A 13 -1.59 6.30 -2.77
CA VAL A 13 -0.99 5.14 -2.08
C VAL A 13 -1.87 3.90 -2.23
N LYS A 14 -3.20 4.05 -2.12
CA LYS A 14 -4.13 2.93 -2.37
C LYS A 14 -4.01 2.39 -3.79
N MET A 15 -4.05 3.26 -4.80
CA MET A 15 -3.87 2.84 -6.21
C MET A 15 -2.52 2.13 -6.42
N ALA A 16 -1.45 2.62 -5.80
CA ALA A 16 -0.14 1.96 -5.88
C ALA A 16 -0.16 0.56 -5.25
N SER A 17 -0.83 0.39 -4.11
CA SER A 17 -1.02 -0.91 -3.46
C SER A 17 -1.82 -1.87 -4.31
N ASP A 18 -2.95 -1.42 -4.89
CA ASP A 18 -3.82 -2.25 -5.72
C ASP A 18 -3.08 -2.71 -6.99
N ASN A 19 -2.37 -1.79 -7.66
CA ASN A 19 -1.55 -2.11 -8.84
C ASN A 19 -0.41 -3.10 -8.51
N LEU A 20 0.18 -3.01 -7.31
CA LEU A 20 1.21 -3.95 -6.85
C LEU A 20 0.64 -5.35 -6.62
N CYS A 21 -0.56 -5.45 -6.05
CA CYS A 21 -1.25 -6.73 -5.89
C CYS A 21 -1.56 -7.37 -7.26
N GLU A 22 -2.12 -6.60 -8.20
CA GLU A 22 -2.38 -7.07 -9.57
C GLU A 22 -1.09 -7.52 -10.28
N ALA A 23 -0.01 -6.75 -10.16
CA ALA A 23 1.28 -7.11 -10.72
C ALA A 23 1.81 -8.43 -10.14
N ILE A 24 1.67 -8.67 -8.82
CA ILE A 24 2.04 -9.95 -8.21
C ILE A 24 1.21 -11.09 -8.80
N GLU A 25 -0.09 -10.92 -8.99
CA GLU A 25 -0.96 -11.95 -9.58
C GLU A 25 -0.57 -12.28 -11.03
N VAL A 26 -0.24 -11.27 -11.84
CA VAL A 26 0.25 -11.47 -13.21
C VAL A 26 1.54 -12.28 -13.23
N VAL A 27 2.54 -11.87 -12.44
CA VAL A 27 3.81 -12.64 -12.38
C VAL A 27 3.51 -14.05 -11.87
N ARG A 28 2.54 -14.24 -10.94
CA ARG A 28 2.23 -15.55 -10.36
C ARG A 28 1.75 -16.59 -11.37
N ASN A 29 1.15 -16.13 -12.46
CA ASN A 29 0.63 -17.00 -13.52
C ASN A 29 1.70 -17.36 -14.57
N ASP A 30 2.78 -16.58 -14.68
CA ASP A 30 3.81 -16.72 -15.73
C ASP A 30 5.21 -17.14 -15.20
N GLY A 31 5.47 -17.06 -13.90
CA GLY A 31 6.80 -17.20 -13.31
C GLY A 31 7.04 -18.47 -12.47
N ASP A 32 8.32 -18.76 -12.20
CA ASP A 32 8.75 -19.77 -11.24
C ASP A 32 8.28 -19.40 -9.81
N GLU A 33 7.61 -20.34 -9.14
CA GLU A 33 7.01 -20.16 -7.81
C GLU A 33 8.02 -19.62 -6.78
N GLU A 34 9.29 -20.01 -6.92
CA GLU A 34 10.34 -19.59 -5.99
C GLU A 34 10.78 -18.13 -6.18
N GLU A 35 10.86 -17.65 -7.43
CA GLU A 35 11.09 -16.24 -7.75
C GLU A 35 9.91 -15.38 -7.33
N LEU A 36 8.69 -15.89 -7.49
CA LEU A 36 7.47 -15.23 -7.07
C LEU A 36 7.38 -15.01 -5.57
N LYS A 37 7.74 -16.01 -4.78
CA LYS A 37 7.86 -15.88 -3.32
C LYS A 37 8.89 -14.81 -2.94
N LYS A 38 10.01 -14.71 -3.66
CA LYS A 38 11.03 -13.66 -3.43
C LYS A 38 10.50 -12.27 -3.77
N ILE A 39 9.81 -12.11 -4.90
CA ILE A 39 9.21 -10.84 -5.32
C ILE A 39 8.12 -10.40 -4.34
N SER A 40 7.18 -11.28 -4.00
CA SER A 40 6.11 -10.99 -3.05
C SER A 40 6.65 -10.56 -1.68
N LYS A 41 7.69 -11.24 -1.16
CA LYS A 41 8.36 -10.82 0.07
C LYS A 41 8.98 -9.42 -0.03
N LYS A 42 9.66 -9.12 -1.14
CA LYS A 42 10.24 -7.77 -1.35
C LYS A 42 9.15 -6.70 -1.42
N VAL A 43 8.05 -6.96 -2.13
CA VAL A 43 6.91 -6.03 -2.20
C VAL A 43 6.29 -5.80 -0.82
N ALA A 44 6.09 -6.86 -0.03
CA ALA A 44 5.55 -6.74 1.32
C ALA A 44 6.43 -5.86 2.22
N VAL A 45 7.76 -5.96 2.11
CA VAL A 45 8.70 -5.08 2.84
C VAL A 45 8.55 -3.63 2.39
N VAL A 46 8.47 -3.37 1.08
CA VAL A 46 8.29 -2.02 0.54
C VAL A 46 6.96 -1.40 1.02
N LEU A 47 5.86 -2.16 0.94
CA LEU A 47 4.56 -1.72 1.41
C LEU A 47 4.55 -1.45 2.92
N SER A 48 5.24 -2.27 3.71
CA SER A 48 5.41 -2.05 5.14
C SER A 48 6.17 -0.76 5.43
N GLY A 49 7.25 -0.47 4.69
CA GLY A 49 8.00 0.79 4.80
C GLY A 49 7.13 2.00 4.46
N ILE A 50 6.41 1.97 3.34
CA ILE A 50 5.46 3.04 2.95
C ILE A 50 4.43 3.28 4.06
N TYR A 51 3.84 2.21 4.61
CA TYR A 51 2.87 2.34 5.68
C TYR A 51 3.47 2.99 6.93
N HIS A 52 4.62 2.49 7.42
CA HIS A 52 5.19 2.95 8.70
C HIS A 52 5.85 4.32 8.62
N GLU A 53 6.49 4.65 7.49
CA GLU A 53 7.27 5.88 7.34
C GLU A 53 6.45 7.04 6.78
N ILE A 54 5.42 6.74 5.99
CA ILE A 54 4.63 7.78 5.30
C ILE A 54 3.21 7.80 5.83
N ILE A 55 2.48 6.69 5.76
CA ILE A 55 1.04 6.70 6.05
C ILE A 55 0.79 6.86 7.55
N LYS A 56 1.48 6.11 8.41
CA LYS A 56 1.27 6.10 9.86
C LYS A 56 1.50 7.48 10.50
N PRO A 57 2.57 8.25 10.18
CA PRO A 57 2.72 9.62 10.65
C PRO A 57 1.56 10.53 10.21
N ILE A 58 1.09 10.40 8.97
CA ILE A 58 -0.05 11.17 8.45
C ILE A 58 -1.33 10.83 9.22
N ILE A 59 -1.59 9.54 9.51
CA ILE A 59 -2.76 9.13 10.30
C ILE A 59 -2.66 9.64 11.74
N VAL A 60 -1.47 9.63 12.35
CA VAL A 60 -1.27 10.18 13.70
C VAL A 60 -1.53 11.68 13.73
N GLU A 61 -1.11 12.42 12.70
CA GLU A 61 -1.35 13.86 12.57
C GLU A 61 -2.81 14.19 12.20
N TYR A 62 -3.47 13.31 11.44
CA TYR A 62 -4.84 13.47 10.93
C TYR A 62 -5.67 12.19 11.15
N PRO A 63 -6.09 11.90 12.40
CA PRO A 63 -6.73 10.63 12.78
C PRO A 63 -8.10 10.40 12.12
N GLU A 64 -8.76 11.45 11.62
CA GLU A 64 -9.99 11.32 10.83
C GLU A 64 -9.81 10.56 9.51
N LEU A 65 -8.56 10.40 9.07
CA LEU A 65 -8.20 9.65 7.86
C LEU A 65 -8.13 8.13 8.10
N ASP A 66 -8.15 7.68 9.36
CA ASP A 66 -8.12 6.26 9.76
C ASP A 66 -9.44 5.49 9.45
N ASN A 67 -10.38 6.14 8.75
CA ASN A 67 -11.69 5.58 8.41
C ASN A 67 -11.67 4.51 7.30
N ILE A 68 -10.50 3.99 6.92
CA ILE A 68 -10.37 2.94 5.90
C ILE A 68 -10.60 1.53 6.48
N ASN A 69 -10.48 1.35 7.80
CA ASN A 69 -10.65 0.04 8.46
C ASN A 69 -11.95 -0.13 9.28
N LYS A 70 -12.83 0.88 9.36
CA LYS A 70 -14.05 0.84 10.20
C LYS A 70 -15.36 0.53 9.47
N LYS A 71 -15.31 0.18 8.18
CA LYS A 71 -16.46 -0.39 7.44
C LYS A 71 -16.19 -1.84 7.07
N LYS A 72 -16.20 -2.72 8.07
CA LYS A 72 -16.54 -4.14 7.94
C LYS A 72 -17.50 -4.49 9.07
#